data_AF-A0A1W1VBQ0-F1
#
_entry.id   AF-A0A1W1VBQ0-F1
#
_cell.length_a   1.000
_cell.length_b   1.000
_cell.length_c   1.000
_cell.angle_alpha   90.00
_cell.angle_beta   90.00
_cell.angle_gamma   90.00
#
_symmetry.space_group_name_H-M   'P 1'
#
loop_
_entity.id
_entity.type
_entity.pdbx_description
1 polymer ?
#
loop_
_entity_poly.entity_id
_entity_poly.type
_entity_poly.pdbx_seq_one_letter_code
_entity_poly.pdbx_strand_id
1 'polypeptide(L)'
;MGWDINFNIVLPRNGERWKKSYPENITLLHSNQLKSFHDNLLEARQSKVLLDFVINAHHGLSFRAFEALGHDKKLITTNGDIIDYDFYHPNNIFILNENNIDELPDFLAKPFYNIEQKIKEKYSFGNWIKYVLDIEPHQAIILPKK
;
A
#
# COMPACT_ATOMS: atom_id res chain seq x y z
N MET A 1 -21.92 -4.93 -8.11
CA MET A 1 -21.45 -4.50 -6.78
C MET A 1 -20.65 -3.23 -6.99
N GLY A 2 -21.15 -2.08 -6.55
CA GLY A 2 -20.43 -0.81 -6.68
C GLY A 2 -19.44 -0.67 -5.52
N TRP A 3 -18.15 -0.52 -5.81
CA TRP A 3 -17.20 -0.06 -4.80
C TRP A 3 -17.45 1.42 -4.56
N ASP A 4 -17.55 1.83 -3.30
CA ASP A 4 -17.53 3.24 -2.93
C ASP A 4 -16.08 3.73 -2.98
N ILE A 5 -15.75 4.48 -4.03
CA ILE A 5 -14.38 4.90 -4.34
C ILE A 5 -14.11 6.24 -3.66
N ASN A 6 -13.25 6.23 -2.65
CA ASN A 6 -12.70 7.44 -2.04
C ASN A 6 -11.25 7.66 -2.48
N PHE A 7 -11.07 8.09 -3.72
CA PHE A 7 -9.75 8.30 -4.33
C PHE A 7 -9.38 9.78 -4.29
N ASN A 8 -8.31 10.13 -3.56
CA ASN A 8 -7.87 11.51 -3.38
C ASN A 8 -6.48 11.69 -4.01
N ILE A 9 -6.32 12.70 -4.88
CA ILE A 9 -5.04 13.06 -5.50
C ILE A 9 -4.69 14.49 -5.13
N VAL A 10 -3.48 14.70 -4.62
CA VAL A 10 -2.95 16.04 -4.39
C VAL A 10 -2.48 16.63 -5.72
N LEU A 11 -3.08 17.75 -6.13
CA LEU A 11 -2.60 18.50 -7.29
C LEU A 11 -1.36 19.31 -6.89
N PRO A 12 -0.24 19.19 -7.63
CA PRO A 12 0.89 20.08 -7.44
C PRO A 12 0.51 21.52 -7.81
N ARG A 13 1.26 22.53 -7.34
CA ARG A 13 0.96 23.96 -7.54
C ARG A 13 0.72 24.37 -9.01
N ASN A 14 1.35 23.68 -9.97
CA ASN A 14 1.18 23.90 -11.41
C ASN A 14 0.39 22.76 -12.10
N GLY A 15 -0.42 22.05 -11.33
CA GLY A 15 -1.11 20.82 -11.73
C GLY A 15 -2.43 21.03 -12.46
N GLU A 16 -2.95 22.26 -12.55
CA GLU A 16 -4.25 22.56 -13.17
C GLU A 16 -4.37 22.01 -14.60
N ARG A 17 -3.28 22.00 -15.36
CA ARG A 17 -3.24 21.42 -16.71
C ARG A 17 -3.61 19.93 -16.74
N TRP A 18 -3.39 19.21 -15.65
CA TRP A 18 -3.68 17.78 -15.52
C TRP A 18 -5.09 17.48 -15.03
N LYS A 19 -5.85 18.49 -14.61
CA LYS A 19 -7.22 18.31 -14.11
C LYS A 19 -8.11 17.59 -15.12
N LYS A 20 -7.93 17.89 -16.41
CA LYS A 20 -8.68 17.26 -17.51
C LYS A 20 -8.28 15.80 -17.79
N SER A 21 -7.15 15.35 -17.25
CA SER A 21 -6.67 13.98 -17.42
C SER A 21 -7.26 13.01 -16.40
N TYR A 22 -7.86 13.52 -15.33
CA TYR A 22 -8.48 12.69 -14.29
C TYR A 22 -9.99 12.54 -14.54
N PRO A 23 -10.57 11.35 -14.27
CA PRO A 23 -12.00 11.14 -14.34
C PRO A 23 -12.74 11.91 -13.23
N GLU A 24 -14.04 12.16 -13.43
CA GLU A 24 -14.86 12.98 -12.54
C GLU A 24 -15.06 12.39 -11.13
N ASN A 25 -14.84 11.09 -10.96
CA ASN A 25 -15.01 10.36 -9.70
C ASN A 25 -13.75 10.35 -8.81
N ILE A 26 -12.78 11.23 -9.09
CA ILE A 26 -11.60 11.43 -8.25
C ILE A 26 -11.68 12.79 -7.56
N THR A 27 -11.36 12.80 -6.26
CA THR A 27 -11.25 14.04 -5.49
C THR A 27 -9.86 14.63 -5.67
N LEU A 28 -9.77 15.82 -6.25
CA LEU A 28 -8.53 16.57 -6.40
C LEU A 28 -8.36 17.55 -5.23
N LEU A 29 -7.28 17.40 -4.47
CA LEU A 29 -6.97 18.23 -3.30
C LEU A 29 -5.94 19.30 -3.66
N HIS A 30 -6.26 20.55 -3.34
CA HIS A 30 -5.30 21.66 -3.38
C HIS A 30 -4.50 21.76 -2.09
N SER A 31 -3.46 22.61 -2.04
CA SER A 31 -2.54 22.70 -0.90
C SER A 31 -3.21 23.06 0.44
N ASN A 32 -4.33 23.77 0.41
CA ASN A 32 -5.13 24.12 1.59
C ASN A 32 -6.11 23.01 2.01
N GLN A 33 -6.21 21.93 1.24
CA GLN A 33 -7.06 20.76 1.50
C GLN A 33 -6.23 19.50 1.79
N LEU A 34 -4.93 19.67 2.03
CA LEU A 34 -4.06 18.57 2.44
C LEU A 34 -4.56 17.99 3.77
N LYS A 35 -4.77 16.68 3.78
CA LYS A 35 -5.09 15.95 5.00
C LYS A 35 -3.84 15.86 5.88
N SER A 36 -4.03 15.93 7.19
CA SER A 36 -2.95 15.65 8.11
C SER A 36 -2.52 14.18 7.97
N PHE A 37 -1.29 13.86 8.41
CA PHE A 37 -0.83 12.47 8.47
C PHE A 37 -1.78 11.59 9.31
N HIS A 38 -2.30 12.13 10.41
CA HIS A 38 -3.25 11.43 11.28
C HIS A 38 -4.56 11.09 10.56
N ASP A 39 -5.16 12.06 9.86
CA ASP A 39 -6.41 11.84 9.13
C ASP A 39 -6.21 10.83 7.99
N ASN A 40 -5.07 10.90 7.29
CA ASN A 40 -4.74 9.92 6.26
C ASN A 40 -4.64 8.49 6.81
N LEU A 41 -4.05 8.33 8.00
CA LEU A 41 -3.96 7.04 8.66
C LEU A 41 -5.34 6.51 9.08
N LEU A 42 -6.24 7.37 9.56
CA LEU A 42 -7.62 6.99 9.90
C LEU A 42 -8.38 6.51 8.66
N GLU A 43 -8.25 7.21 7.53
CA GLU A 43 -8.89 6.82 6.27
C GLU A 43 -8.31 5.53 5.70
N ALA A 44 -6.98 5.40 5.69
CA ALA A 44 -6.32 4.17 5.29
C ALA A 44 -6.83 2.98 6.12
N ARG A 45 -6.98 3.14 7.44
CA ARG A 45 -7.54 2.10 8.33
C ARG A 45 -8.99 1.73 8.02
N GLN A 46 -9.82 2.65 7.54
CA GLN A 46 -11.21 2.37 7.17
C GLN A 46 -11.35 1.78 5.76
N SER A 47 -10.34 1.94 4.91
CA SER A 47 -10.33 1.40 3.54
C SER A 47 -10.26 -0.13 3.52
N LYS A 48 -10.80 -0.74 2.45
CA LYS A 48 -10.66 -2.18 2.18
C LYS A 48 -9.40 -2.53 1.39
N VAL A 49 -8.92 -1.58 0.59
CA VAL A 49 -7.82 -1.76 -0.36
C VAL A 49 -6.94 -0.52 -0.31
N LEU A 50 -5.64 -0.72 -0.25
CA LEU A 50 -4.63 0.31 -0.31
C LEU A 50 -3.99 0.36 -1.69
N LEU A 51 -3.63 1.56 -2.13
CA LEU A 51 -2.93 1.80 -3.39
C LEU A 51 -1.56 2.41 -3.13
N ASP A 52 -0.55 1.94 -3.86
CA ASP A 52 0.85 2.31 -3.72
C ASP A 52 1.52 2.43 -5.10
N PHE A 53 1.99 3.62 -5.44
CA PHE A 53 2.74 3.85 -6.68
C PHE A 53 4.18 4.18 -6.35
N VAL A 54 5.11 3.33 -6.78
CA VAL A 54 6.54 3.58 -6.62
C VAL A 54 6.94 4.73 -7.53
N ILE A 55 7.64 5.71 -6.96
CA ILE A 55 8.33 6.75 -7.72
C ILE A 55 9.74 6.24 -7.99
N ASN A 56 10.18 6.25 -9.25
CA ASN A 56 11.44 5.64 -9.74
C ASN A 56 12.72 5.96 -8.94
N ALA A 57 12.73 7.01 -8.12
CA ALA A 57 13.87 7.38 -7.28
C ALA A 57 13.99 6.55 -5.97
N HIS A 58 12.97 5.77 -5.61
CA HIS A 58 12.94 5.01 -4.36
C HIS A 58 13.16 3.51 -4.61
N HIS A 59 13.91 2.89 -3.71
CA HIS A 59 14.13 1.44 -3.68
C HIS A 59 13.58 0.85 -2.38
N GLY A 60 13.14 -0.41 -2.45
CA GLY A 60 12.49 -1.09 -1.33
C GLY A 60 10.99 -0.79 -1.23
N LEU A 61 10.33 -1.45 -0.28
CA LEU A 61 8.90 -1.27 -0.06
C LEU A 61 8.60 0.04 0.67
N SER A 62 7.50 0.69 0.29
CA SER A 62 6.95 1.81 1.05
C SER A 62 6.29 1.33 2.33
N PHE A 63 5.99 2.25 3.26
CA PHE A 63 5.21 1.90 4.45
C PHE A 63 3.80 1.38 4.12
N ARG A 64 3.27 1.68 2.93
CA ARG A 64 1.94 1.24 2.53
C ARG A 64 1.83 -0.29 2.45
N ALA A 65 2.92 -0.97 2.08
CA ALA A 65 2.97 -2.43 2.09
C ALA A 65 2.84 -3.01 3.50
N PHE A 66 3.54 -2.41 4.47
CA PHE A 66 3.50 -2.85 5.86
C PHE A 66 2.19 -2.45 6.57
N GLU A 67 1.60 -1.30 6.23
CA GLU A 67 0.26 -0.91 6.67
C GLU A 67 -0.80 -1.90 6.17
N ALA A 68 -0.70 -2.34 4.91
CA ALA A 68 -1.61 -3.33 4.35
C ALA A 68 -1.49 -4.67 5.07
N LEU A 69 -0.25 -5.13 5.31
CA LEU A 69 0.05 -6.34 6.08
C LEU A 69 -0.50 -6.28 7.51
N GLY A 70 -0.22 -5.19 8.23
CA GLY A 70 -0.58 -5.02 9.63
C GLY A 70 -2.08 -4.84 9.88
N HIS A 71 -2.83 -4.39 8.87
CA HIS A 71 -4.27 -4.14 8.98
C HIS A 71 -5.15 -5.07 8.13
N ASP A 72 -4.58 -6.18 7.63
CA ASP A 72 -5.31 -7.18 6.83
C ASP A 72 -6.04 -6.57 5.63
N LYS A 73 -5.32 -5.73 4.87
CA LYS A 73 -5.87 -5.05 3.69
C LYS A 73 -5.27 -5.61 2.41
N LYS A 74 -6.07 -5.59 1.35
CA LYS A 74 -5.52 -5.78 0.01
C LYS A 74 -4.63 -4.60 -0.36
N LEU A 75 -3.59 -4.86 -1.13
CA LEU A 75 -2.69 -3.86 -1.68
C LEU A 75 -2.68 -3.95 -3.20
N ILE A 76 -2.82 -2.81 -3.87
CA ILE A 76 -2.50 -2.63 -5.28
C ILE A 76 -1.21 -1.83 -5.31
N THR A 77 -0.15 -2.37 -5.91
CA THR A 77 1.17 -1.71 -5.95
C THR A 77 1.82 -1.81 -7.32
N THR A 78 2.63 -0.83 -7.72
CA THR A 78 3.54 -0.98 -8.87
C THR A 78 4.92 -1.52 -8.46
N ASN A 79 5.14 -1.79 -7.17
CA ASN A 79 6.41 -2.33 -6.67
C ASN A 79 6.52 -3.84 -6.92
N GLY A 80 7.24 -4.24 -7.96
CA GLY A 80 7.49 -5.65 -8.28
C GLY A 80 8.29 -6.39 -7.21
N ASP A 81 9.18 -5.71 -6.49
CA ASP A 81 10.07 -6.32 -5.46
C ASP A 81 9.26 -6.95 -4.31
N ILE A 82 7.97 -6.62 -4.16
CA ILE A 82 7.11 -7.19 -3.12
C ILE A 82 6.96 -8.71 -3.23
N ILE A 83 7.13 -9.29 -4.42
CA ILE A 83 7.02 -10.73 -4.64
C ILE A 83 8.05 -11.54 -3.84
N ASP A 84 9.18 -10.93 -3.51
CA ASP A 84 10.28 -11.60 -2.84
C ASP A 84 10.09 -11.64 -1.31
N TYR A 85 9.05 -10.98 -0.78
CA TYR A 85 8.75 -10.95 0.65
C TYR A 85 7.86 -12.12 1.07
N ASP A 86 8.13 -12.68 2.24
CA ASP A 86 7.44 -13.88 2.78
C ASP A 86 5.95 -13.66 3.13
N PHE A 87 5.48 -12.41 3.09
CA PHE A 87 4.06 -12.06 3.22
C PHE A 87 3.34 -11.87 1.87
N TYR A 88 4.04 -12.05 0.74
CA TYR A 88 3.40 -11.96 -0.57
C TYR A 88 2.35 -13.07 -0.73
N HIS A 89 1.14 -12.67 -1.13
CA HIS A 89 0.10 -13.60 -1.55
C HIS A 89 -0.74 -12.96 -2.66
N PRO A 90 -0.99 -13.64 -3.79
CA PRO A 90 -1.69 -13.05 -4.96
C PRO A 90 -3.18 -12.74 -4.72
N ASN A 91 -3.76 -13.22 -3.62
CA ASN A 91 -5.10 -12.79 -3.20
C ASN A 91 -5.09 -11.47 -2.42
N ASN A 92 -3.95 -11.10 -1.83
CA ASN A 92 -3.81 -9.91 -0.99
C ASN A 92 -3.13 -8.78 -1.73
N ILE A 93 -2.19 -9.09 -2.62
CA ILE A 93 -1.36 -8.11 -3.32
C ILE A 93 -1.56 -8.27 -4.82
N PHE A 94 -1.85 -7.15 -5.49
CA PHE A 94 -1.92 -7.03 -6.93
C PHE A 94 -0.79 -6.14 -7.43
N ILE A 95 0.09 -6.69 -8.26
CA ILE A 95 1.19 -5.94 -8.88
C ILE A 95 0.66 -5.34 -10.18
N LEU A 96 0.32 -4.05 -10.13
CA LEU A 96 -0.26 -3.30 -11.23
C LEU A 96 0.81 -2.93 -12.26
N ASN A 97 0.52 -3.18 -13.53
CA ASN A 97 1.30 -2.71 -14.68
C ASN A 97 0.35 -2.29 -15.82
N GLU A 98 0.92 -1.82 -16.93
CA GLU A 98 0.16 -1.29 -18.07
C GLU A 98 -0.71 -2.34 -18.77
N ASN A 99 -0.45 -3.63 -18.58
CA ASN A 99 -1.05 -4.72 -19.34
C ASN A 99 -2.10 -5.54 -18.56
N ASN A 100 -2.31 -5.27 -17.27
CA ASN A 100 -3.15 -6.12 -16.41
C ASN A 100 -4.29 -5.40 -15.68
N ILE A 101 -4.59 -4.15 -16.05
CA ILE A 101 -5.68 -3.37 -15.43
C ILE A 101 -7.02 -4.12 -15.46
N ASP A 102 -7.29 -4.85 -16.54
CA ASP A 102 -8.53 -5.61 -16.73
C ASP A 102 -8.69 -6.78 -15.74
N GLU A 103 -7.62 -7.22 -15.08
CA GLU A 103 -7.65 -8.29 -14.07
C GLU A 103 -8.02 -7.77 -12.67
N LEU A 104 -8.07 -6.45 -12.48
CA LEU A 104 -8.32 -5.84 -11.19
C LEU A 104 -9.67 -6.24 -10.56
N PRO A 105 -10.80 -6.33 -11.32
CA PRO A 105 -12.07 -6.80 -10.77
C PRO A 105 -11.98 -8.21 -10.17
N ASP A 106 -11.28 -9.12 -10.85
CA ASP A 106 -11.10 -10.50 -10.38
C ASP A 106 -10.24 -10.55 -9.11
N PHE A 107 -9.16 -9.76 -9.07
CA PHE A 107 -8.36 -9.61 -7.85
C PHE A 107 -9.18 -9.08 -6.66
N LEU A 108 -10.00 -8.05 -6.90
CA LEU A 108 -10.84 -7.45 -5.87
C LEU A 108 -11.91 -8.43 -5.35
N ALA A 109 -12.37 -9.36 -6.19
CA ALA A 109 -13.32 -10.40 -5.82
C ALA A 109 -12.70 -11.56 -5.02
N LYS A 110 -11.38 -11.80 -5.12
CA LYS A 110 -10.71 -12.87 -4.38
C LYS A 110 -10.85 -12.69 -2.86
N PRO A 111 -11.08 -13.76 -2.08
CA PRO A 111 -11.10 -13.68 -0.63
C PRO A 111 -9.71 -13.28 -0.10
N PHE A 112 -9.68 -12.48 0.97
CA PHE A 112 -8.42 -12.16 1.65
C PHE A 112 -7.80 -13.43 2.24
N TYR A 113 -6.50 -13.60 2.06
CA TYR A 113 -5.72 -14.70 2.61
C TYR A 113 -5.09 -14.27 3.93
N ASN A 114 -5.39 -14.99 5.01
CA ASN A 114 -4.84 -14.64 6.33
C ASN A 114 -3.34 -14.97 6.40
N ILE A 115 -2.51 -13.94 6.55
CA ILE A 115 -1.07 -14.09 6.76
C ILE A 115 -0.79 -14.50 8.21
N GLU A 116 0.16 -15.42 8.40
CA GLU A 116 0.55 -15.89 9.73
C GLU A 116 0.97 -14.74 10.65
N GLN A 117 0.52 -14.78 11.90
CA GLN A 117 0.79 -13.74 12.89
C GLN A 117 2.30 -13.51 13.10
N LYS A 118 3.11 -14.58 13.07
CA LYS A 118 4.58 -14.49 13.19
C LYS A 118 5.21 -13.60 12.10
N ILE A 119 4.65 -13.64 10.89
CA ILE A 119 5.12 -12.84 9.74
C ILE A 119 4.71 -11.38 9.94
N LYS A 120 3.47 -11.11 10.37
CA LYS A 120 3.04 -9.75 10.72
C LYS A 120 3.91 -9.14 11.82
N GLU A 121 4.24 -9.94 12.84
CA GLU A 121 5.11 -9.54 13.94
C GLU A 121 6.53 -9.23 13.45
N LYS A 122 7.10 -10.02 12.53
CA LYS A 122 8.41 -9.77 11.92
C LYS A 122 8.54 -8.37 11.32
N TYR A 123 7.50 -7.89 10.65
CA TYR A 123 7.47 -6.56 10.01
C TYR A 123 6.82 -5.47 10.87
N SER A 124 6.43 -5.79 12.11
CA SER A 124 5.88 -4.80 13.02
C SER A 124 6.94 -3.78 13.43
N PHE A 125 6.50 -2.55 13.71
CA PHE A 125 7.38 -1.50 14.22
C PHE A 125 8.09 -1.93 15.53
N GLY A 126 7.40 -2.68 16.39
CA GLY A 126 7.95 -3.23 17.62
C GLY A 126 9.11 -4.19 17.37
N ASN A 127 8.96 -5.13 16.43
CA ASN A 127 10.05 -6.02 16.06
C ASN A 127 11.19 -5.26 15.37
N TRP A 128 10.88 -4.31 14.49
CA TRP A 128 11.88 -3.49 13.80
C TRP A 128 12.77 -2.73 14.78
N ILE A 129 12.20 -2.05 15.78
CA ILE A 129 12.97 -1.35 16.82
C ILE A 129 13.86 -2.32 17.59
N LYS A 130 13.32 -3.47 18.00
CA LYS A 130 14.09 -4.46 18.74
C LYS A 130 15.24 -5.04 17.92
N TYR A 131 15.02 -5.36 16.64
CA TYR A 131 16.06 -5.86 15.74
C TYR A 131 17.16 -4.83 15.50
N VAL A 132 16.82 -3.57 15.24
CA VAL A 132 17.81 -2.51 14.98
C VAL A 132 18.63 -2.17 16.23
N LEU A 133 18.04 -2.30 17.42
CA LEU A 133 18.70 -2.03 18.70
C LEU A 133 19.28 -3.28 19.38
N ASP A 134 19.21 -4.44 18.73
CA ASP A 134 19.65 -5.74 19.28
C ASP A 134 19.02 -6.07 20.66
N ILE A 135 17.72 -5.78 20.81
CA ILE A 135 16.94 -6.05 22.03
C ILE A 135 16.23 -7.39 21.88
N GLU A 136 16.60 -8.38 22.68
CA GLU A 136 15.94 -9.69 22.66
C GLU A 136 14.64 -9.72 23.51
N PRO A 137 13.63 -10.52 23.11
CA PRO A 137 13.56 -11.33 21.89
C PRO A 137 13.16 -10.50 20.65
N HIS A 138 13.81 -10.74 19.50
CA HIS A 138 13.40 -10.20 18.20
C HIS A 138 13.53 -11.22 17.05
N GLN A 139 12.82 -10.96 15.95
CA GLN A 139 12.95 -11.69 14.68
C GLN A 139 13.86 -10.91 13.74
N ALA A 140 14.82 -11.60 13.12
CA ALA A 140 15.70 -10.99 12.13
C ALA A 140 14.94 -10.57 10.87
N ILE A 141 15.17 -9.34 10.41
CA ILE A 141 14.61 -8.81 9.17
C ILE A 141 15.62 -9.05 8.05
N ILE A 142 15.59 -10.26 7.48
CA ILE A 142 16.39 -10.61 6.31
C ILE A 142 15.65 -10.12 5.07
N LEU A 143 16.26 -9.18 4.34
CA LEU A 143 15.73 -8.72 3.07
C LEU A 143 15.82 -9.85 2.03
N PRO A 144 14.87 -9.92 1.09
CA PRO A 144 14.95 -10.89 0.02
C PRO A 144 16.23 -10.71 -0.80
N LYS A 145 16.81 -11.81 -1.27
CA LYS A 145 17.98 -11.77 -2.15
C LYS A 145 17.51 -11.47 -3.58
N LYS A 146 18.02 -10.39 -4.17
CA LYS A 146 17.87 -10.10 -5.61
C LYS A 146 18.76 -11.00 -6.44
#